data_AF-A0A257HEX2-F1
#
_entry.id   AF-A0A257HEX2-F1
#
_cell.length_a   1.000
_cell.length_b   1.000
_cell.length_c   1.000
_cell.angle_alpha   90.00
_cell.angle_beta   90.00
_cell.angle_gamma   90.00
#
_symmetry.space_group_name_H-M   'P 1'
#
loop_
_entity.id
_entity.type
_entity.pdbx_description
1 polymer ?
#
loop_
_entity_poly.entity_id
_entity_poly.type
_entity_poly.pdbx_seq_one_letter_code
_entity_poly.pdbx_strand_id
1 'polypeptide(L)'
;MTGRPDASIFVPGGLPADPVQGVPPMPRSHRRTPSHLRASLPLATAVLAGLGLAGCSSLRPTQQAFAPDEYNMRHPIKLAESSRHIDIFENGARLDRRQHQDVIEFGREFAQSGRGVLHAAIPANYHGGNTMAGIRAALADAGVRAPIQTTSYNADPGRGAAPIRLSFVRLQAKIDSQCGLWPQDMGGVQKAESWHNRPYHNLGCSYQSMLAAQVADPIDFVRPRAEGPVDTVKRTKDIEALRKDADPSTNWRKDDAKIKEAQQ
;
A
#
# COMPACT_ATOMS: atom_id res chain seq x y z
N MET A 1 54.15 -6.27 35.68
CA MET A 1 54.61 -6.93 34.44
C MET A 1 53.50 -6.75 33.40
N THR A 2 53.48 -5.64 32.65
CA THR A 2 54.28 -5.27 31.46
C THR A 2 53.79 -5.96 30.18
N GLY A 3 53.39 -5.17 29.18
CA GLY A 3 53.28 -5.64 27.80
C GLY A 3 52.32 -4.88 26.87
N ARG A 4 52.72 -3.68 26.41
CA ARG A 4 52.33 -3.08 25.11
C ARG A 4 53.08 -3.80 23.98
N PRO A 5 52.63 -3.71 22.71
CA PRO A 5 53.26 -2.77 21.75
C PRO A 5 52.19 -2.04 20.90
N ASP A 6 52.30 -0.73 20.65
CA ASP A 6 53.17 0.00 19.71
C ASP A 6 52.84 -0.22 18.22
N ALA A 7 52.26 0.82 17.60
CA ALA A 7 52.41 1.13 16.19
C ALA A 7 52.32 2.66 16.01
N SER A 8 53.48 3.29 16.11
CA SER A 8 53.75 4.66 15.70
C SER A 8 53.94 4.72 14.19
N ILE A 9 53.32 5.68 13.50
CA ILE A 9 53.88 6.23 12.24
C ILE A 9 53.75 7.76 12.29
N PHE A 10 54.88 8.40 12.03
CA PHE A 10 55.20 9.81 12.17
C PHE A 10 55.69 10.32 10.80
N VAL A 11 55.02 11.36 10.25
CA VAL A 11 55.58 12.58 9.56
C VAL A 11 56.30 12.35 8.19
N PRO A 12 56.54 13.34 7.27
CA PRO A 12 56.43 14.83 7.31
C PRO A 12 55.79 15.56 6.10
N GLY A 13 55.65 16.89 6.25
CA GLY A 13 55.91 17.91 5.21
C GLY A 13 54.70 18.32 4.36
N GLY A 14 54.33 19.58 4.17
CA GLY A 14 55.09 20.83 4.16
C GLY A 14 55.21 21.37 2.73
N LEU A 15 54.28 22.28 2.35
CA LEU A 15 54.32 23.43 1.39
C LEU A 15 55.20 23.31 0.10
N PRO A 16 54.76 23.83 -1.08
CA PRO A 16 54.53 25.28 -1.23
C PRO A 16 53.39 25.73 -2.17
N ALA A 17 52.96 26.95 -1.93
CA ALA A 17 52.30 27.82 -2.90
C ALA A 17 53.32 28.29 -3.93
N ASP A 18 52.91 28.47 -5.19
CA ASP A 18 53.59 29.36 -6.13
C ASP A 18 52.73 29.64 -7.38
N PRO A 19 53.07 30.65 -8.20
CA PRO A 19 52.14 31.70 -8.60
C PRO A 19 51.93 31.76 -10.12
N VAL A 20 50.85 32.40 -10.55
CA VAL A 20 50.74 32.96 -11.91
C VAL A 20 50.31 34.41 -11.75
N GLN A 21 51.28 35.31 -11.60
CA GLN A 21 51.82 36.15 -12.68
C GLN A 21 50.74 36.92 -13.45
N GLY A 22 50.42 38.09 -12.89
CA GLY A 22 50.50 39.44 -13.49
C GLY A 22 50.18 39.66 -14.96
N VAL A 23 49.45 40.77 -15.21
CA VAL A 23 49.60 41.80 -16.28
C VAL A 23 48.24 42.50 -16.49
N PRO A 24 48.13 43.82 -16.77
CA PRO A 24 48.78 45.02 -16.21
C PRO A 24 47.73 46.04 -15.64
N PRO A 25 48.14 47.14 -14.98
CA PRO A 25 47.20 48.20 -14.59
C PRO A 25 46.86 49.12 -15.78
N MET A 26 45.58 49.35 -16.03
CA MET A 26 45.09 50.40 -16.95
C MET A 26 44.92 51.75 -16.22
N PRO A 27 45.03 52.86 -16.95
CA PRO A 27 45.54 54.12 -16.41
C PRO A 27 44.53 54.90 -15.56
N ARG A 28 45.06 55.56 -14.53
CA ARG A 28 44.40 56.65 -13.80
C ARG A 28 44.19 57.84 -14.74
N SER A 29 42.97 58.01 -15.20
CA SER A 29 42.49 59.26 -15.77
C SER A 29 41.97 60.15 -14.63
N HIS A 30 42.79 61.11 -14.21
CA HIS A 30 42.28 62.30 -13.53
C HIS A 30 41.39 63.10 -14.49
N ARG A 31 40.14 63.36 -14.10
CA ARG A 31 39.44 64.58 -14.47
C ARG A 31 38.28 64.89 -13.52
N ARG A 32 38.56 65.90 -12.68
CA ARG A 32 37.72 67.04 -12.30
C ARG A 32 36.29 66.76 -11.86
N THR A 33 36.06 67.03 -10.58
CA THR A 33 34.78 67.51 -10.05
C THR A 33 34.26 68.69 -10.89
N PRO A 34 32.95 68.77 -11.06
CA PRO A 34 32.27 69.90 -10.42
C PRO A 34 31.10 69.43 -9.57
N SER A 35 31.05 70.01 -8.38
CA SER A 35 29.91 70.08 -7.50
C SER A 35 28.74 70.77 -8.20
N HIS A 36 27.65 70.03 -8.42
CA HIS A 36 26.32 70.63 -8.59
C HIS A 36 25.30 69.81 -7.79
N LEU A 37 25.00 70.33 -6.60
CA LEU A 37 23.72 70.09 -5.93
C LEU A 37 22.60 70.57 -6.85
N ARG A 38 21.66 69.68 -7.19
CA ARG A 38 20.21 69.91 -7.17
C ARG A 38 19.45 68.76 -7.86
N ALA A 39 18.41 68.29 -7.16
CA ALA A 39 17.14 67.78 -7.68
C ALA A 39 17.22 66.59 -8.66
N SER A 40 16.97 65.36 -8.20
CA SER A 40 15.64 64.75 -8.03
C SER A 40 15.32 63.77 -9.18
N LEU A 41 15.13 62.50 -8.80
CA LEU A 41 14.15 61.56 -9.34
C LEU A 41 14.41 60.56 -10.51
N PRO A 42 15.56 60.44 -11.22
CA PRO A 42 15.68 59.37 -12.22
C PRO A 42 16.50 58.14 -11.77
N LEU A 43 17.26 58.23 -10.66
CA LEU A 43 18.08 57.09 -10.21
C LEU A 43 17.29 56.10 -9.33
N ALA A 44 16.31 56.59 -8.58
CA ALA A 44 15.45 55.76 -7.74
C ALA A 44 14.56 54.84 -8.58
N THR A 45 14.06 55.31 -9.73
CA THR A 45 13.25 54.52 -10.67
C THR A 45 14.06 53.42 -11.35
N ALA A 46 15.35 53.64 -11.66
CA ALA A 46 16.21 52.60 -12.23
C ALA A 46 16.52 51.47 -11.23
N VAL A 47 16.70 51.80 -9.95
CA VAL A 47 16.91 50.79 -8.88
C VAL A 47 15.62 50.03 -8.56
N LEU A 48 14.48 50.72 -8.50
CA LEU A 48 13.15 50.08 -8.34
C LEU A 48 12.79 49.19 -9.54
N ALA A 49 13.15 49.58 -10.77
CA ALA A 49 12.96 48.75 -11.96
C ALA A 49 13.89 47.52 -11.94
N GLY A 50 15.14 47.65 -11.48
CA GLY A 50 16.07 46.52 -11.33
C GLY A 50 15.63 45.50 -10.28
N LEU A 51 15.03 45.95 -9.17
CA LEU A 51 14.44 45.09 -8.14
C LEU A 51 13.21 44.32 -8.66
N GLY A 52 12.50 44.84 -9.66
CA GLY A 52 11.37 44.15 -10.30
C GLY A 52 11.79 42.94 -11.14
N LEU A 53 13.01 42.93 -11.70
CA LEU A 53 13.49 41.82 -12.54
C LEU A 53 14.20 40.70 -11.76
N ALA A 54 14.57 40.92 -10.50
CA ALA A 54 15.19 39.88 -9.66
C ALA A 54 14.17 38.86 -9.09
N GLY A 55 12.87 39.05 -9.32
CA GLY A 55 11.79 38.22 -8.77
C GLY A 55 11.44 36.95 -9.57
N CYS A 56 12.03 36.72 -10.74
CA CYS A 56 11.85 35.46 -11.47
C CYS A 56 12.69 34.37 -10.82
N SER A 57 12.15 33.72 -9.78
CA SER A 57 12.70 32.44 -9.34
C SER A 57 12.49 31.43 -10.47
N SER A 58 13.57 31.05 -11.14
CA SER A 58 13.53 29.90 -12.03
C SER A 58 13.33 28.67 -11.13
N LEU A 59 12.09 28.19 -11.02
CA LEU A 59 11.80 26.84 -10.56
C LEU A 59 12.48 25.89 -11.56
N ARG A 60 13.75 25.57 -11.31
CA ARG A 60 14.43 24.53 -12.07
C ARG A 60 13.76 23.23 -11.68
N PRO A 61 13.02 22.55 -12.57
CA PRO A 61 12.48 21.25 -12.25
C PRO A 61 13.65 20.34 -11.91
N THR A 62 13.73 19.93 -10.64
CA THR A 62 14.73 18.95 -10.22
C THR A 62 14.40 17.66 -10.96
N GLN A 63 15.42 16.98 -11.47
CA GLN A 63 15.28 15.67 -12.14
C GLN A 63 14.53 14.64 -11.27
N GLN A 64 14.52 14.84 -9.95
CA GLN A 64 13.72 14.08 -9.01
C GLN A 64 12.24 14.09 -9.32
N ALA A 65 11.69 15.14 -9.95
CA ALA A 65 10.29 15.25 -10.37
C ALA A 65 9.89 14.22 -11.44
N PHE A 66 10.86 13.66 -12.18
CA PHE A 66 10.63 12.71 -13.28
C PHE A 66 10.87 11.25 -12.91
N ALA A 67 11.58 10.96 -11.82
CA ALA A 67 11.67 9.60 -11.30
C ALA A 67 10.39 9.27 -10.52
N PRO A 68 9.53 8.36 -10.99
CA PRO A 68 8.31 8.03 -10.27
C PRO A 68 8.70 7.29 -8.99
N ASP A 69 8.42 7.91 -7.85
CA ASP A 69 8.46 7.23 -6.56
C ASP A 69 7.20 6.36 -6.45
N GLU A 70 7.22 5.25 -7.20
CA GLU A 70 6.05 4.41 -7.36
C GLU A 70 5.72 3.73 -6.01
N TYR A 71 4.51 3.99 -5.52
CA TYR A 71 4.03 3.46 -4.24
C TYR A 71 3.93 1.93 -4.23
N ASN A 72 3.78 1.29 -5.40
CA ASN A 72 3.81 -0.16 -5.60
C ASN A 72 5.20 -0.77 -5.32
N MET A 73 6.29 -0.05 -5.57
CA MET A 73 7.64 -0.49 -5.30
C MET A 73 8.00 -0.30 -3.83
N ARG A 74 7.54 0.80 -3.21
CA ARG A 74 7.71 1.06 -1.76
C ARG A 74 6.87 0.14 -0.88
N HIS A 75 5.62 -0.07 -1.28
CA HIS A 75 4.63 -0.86 -0.54
C HIS A 75 4.11 -2.01 -1.41
N PRO A 76 4.97 -2.97 -1.79
CA PRO A 76 4.57 -4.07 -2.64
C PRO A 76 3.57 -4.97 -1.92
N ILE A 77 2.49 -5.34 -2.63
CA ILE A 77 1.61 -6.41 -2.19
C ILE A 77 2.34 -7.73 -2.43
N LYS A 78 2.52 -8.50 -1.37
CA LYS A 78 3.10 -9.85 -1.41
C LYS A 78 2.09 -10.88 -0.95
N LEU A 79 2.23 -12.09 -1.50
CA LEU A 79 1.48 -13.24 -1.03
C LEU A 79 2.20 -13.88 0.15
N ALA A 80 1.45 -14.16 1.20
CA ALA A 80 1.96 -14.89 2.35
C ALA A 80 0.93 -15.91 2.82
N GLU A 81 1.42 -16.94 3.48
CA GLU A 81 0.56 -17.86 4.21
C GLU A 81 0.05 -17.19 5.49
N SER A 82 -1.23 -17.41 5.76
CA SER A 82 -1.94 -16.89 6.91
C SER A 82 -2.78 -18.00 7.52
N SER A 83 -2.80 -18.09 8.84
CA SER A 83 -3.60 -19.06 9.58
C SER A 83 -4.94 -18.44 9.94
N ARG A 84 -6.03 -19.06 9.46
CA ARG A 84 -7.39 -18.73 9.90
C ARG A 84 -7.81 -19.73 10.94
N HIS A 85 -8.40 -19.22 12.02
CA HIS A 85 -8.89 -20.04 13.11
C HIS A 85 -10.23 -19.52 13.63
N ILE A 86 -10.97 -20.43 14.25
CA ILE A 86 -12.17 -20.13 15.02
C ILE A 86 -12.15 -20.95 16.31
N ASP A 87 -12.56 -20.31 17.40
CA ASP A 87 -12.65 -20.92 18.72
C ASP A 87 -14.10 -21.29 19.02
N ILE A 88 -14.33 -22.57 19.30
CA ILE A 88 -15.63 -23.13 19.63
C ILE A 88 -15.65 -23.52 21.10
N PHE A 89 -16.46 -22.80 21.87
CA PHE A 89 -16.70 -23.11 23.28
C PHE A 89 -17.79 -24.17 23.41
N GLU A 90 -17.62 -25.10 24.34
CA GLU A 90 -18.64 -26.08 24.64
C GLU A 90 -19.79 -25.42 25.41
N ASN A 91 -21.01 -25.50 24.89
CA ASN A 91 -22.22 -24.95 25.52
C ASN A 91 -23.27 -26.06 25.76
N GLY A 92 -22.84 -27.15 26.41
CA GLY A 92 -23.67 -28.32 26.69
C GLY A 92 -23.44 -29.48 25.71
N ALA A 93 -24.46 -30.32 25.52
CA ALA A 93 -24.29 -31.60 24.80
C ALA A 93 -24.13 -31.47 23.27
N ARG A 94 -24.41 -30.30 22.69
CA ARG A 94 -24.39 -30.03 21.24
C ARG A 94 -23.94 -28.60 20.97
N LEU A 95 -23.49 -28.32 19.74
CA LEU A 95 -23.24 -26.95 19.28
C LEU A 95 -24.52 -26.11 19.38
N ASP A 96 -24.39 -24.88 19.86
CA ASP A 96 -25.47 -23.89 19.72
C ASP A 96 -25.70 -23.54 18.23
N ARG A 97 -26.90 -23.05 17.91
CA ARG A 97 -27.27 -22.64 16.55
C ARG A 97 -26.28 -21.65 15.95
N ARG A 98 -25.81 -20.67 16.74
CA ARG A 98 -24.86 -19.66 16.26
C ARG A 98 -23.51 -20.30 15.93
N GLN A 99 -22.97 -21.09 16.86
CA GLN A 99 -21.69 -21.77 16.63
C GLN A 99 -21.75 -22.75 15.46
N HIS A 100 -22.90 -23.41 15.27
CA HIS A 100 -23.12 -24.26 14.10
C HIS A 100 -23.02 -23.46 12.78
N GLN A 101 -23.64 -22.29 12.72
CA GLN A 101 -23.54 -21.39 11.56
C GLN A 101 -22.11 -20.88 11.36
N ASP A 102 -21.43 -20.51 12.44
CA ASP A 102 -20.03 -20.05 12.38
C ASP A 102 -19.11 -21.15 11.82
N VAL A 103 -19.32 -22.42 12.21
CA VAL A 103 -18.56 -23.56 11.67
C VAL A 103 -18.89 -23.82 10.20
N ILE A 104 -20.15 -23.65 9.77
CA ILE A 104 -20.50 -23.74 8.34
C ILE A 104 -19.78 -22.65 7.53
N GLU A 105 -19.78 -21.42 8.01
CA GLU A 105 -19.11 -20.30 7.34
C GLU A 105 -17.60 -20.51 7.27
N PHE A 106 -17.00 -20.96 8.37
CA PHE A 106 -15.60 -21.35 8.42
C PHE A 106 -15.27 -22.47 7.43
N GLY A 107 -16.15 -23.48 7.33
CA GLY A 107 -16.04 -24.57 6.37
C GLY A 107 -16.14 -24.11 4.91
N ARG A 108 -17.02 -23.14 4.61
CA ARG A 108 -17.11 -22.53 3.28
C ARG A 108 -15.84 -21.75 2.94
N GLU A 109 -15.29 -21.00 3.90
CA GLU A 109 -14.02 -20.28 3.68
C GLU A 109 -12.88 -21.27 3.41
N PHE A 110 -12.81 -22.37 4.16
CA PHE A 110 -11.86 -23.45 3.92
C PHE A 110 -12.02 -24.09 2.54
N ALA A 111 -13.26 -24.37 2.11
CA ALA A 111 -13.52 -24.95 0.79
C ALA A 111 -13.11 -24.01 -0.36
N GLN A 112 -13.20 -22.70 -0.17
CA GLN A 112 -12.86 -21.70 -1.18
C GLN A 112 -11.37 -21.35 -1.23
N SER A 113 -10.73 -21.21 -0.07
CA SER A 113 -9.38 -20.61 0.05
C SER A 113 -8.39 -21.42 0.90
N GLY A 114 -8.88 -22.46 1.57
CA GLY A 114 -8.06 -23.31 2.43
C GLY A 114 -7.07 -24.16 1.65
N ARG A 115 -5.89 -24.38 2.23
CA ARG A 115 -4.83 -25.22 1.70
C ARG A 115 -4.46 -26.28 2.74
N GLY A 116 -4.20 -27.49 2.27
CA GLY A 116 -3.80 -28.60 3.13
C GLY A 116 -4.98 -29.19 3.90
N VAL A 117 -4.76 -29.43 5.19
CA VAL A 117 -5.71 -30.12 6.08
C VAL A 117 -6.36 -29.15 7.06
N LEU A 118 -7.52 -29.52 7.57
CA LEU A 118 -8.15 -28.83 8.68
C LEU A 118 -7.52 -29.32 9.99
N HIS A 119 -7.07 -28.43 10.85
CA HIS A 119 -6.58 -28.78 12.17
C HIS A 119 -7.64 -28.50 13.23
N ALA A 120 -7.74 -29.37 14.22
CA ALA A 120 -8.58 -29.21 15.40
C ALA A 120 -7.71 -29.40 16.65
N ALA A 121 -7.43 -28.31 17.36
CA ALA A 121 -6.77 -28.36 18.65
C ALA A 121 -7.85 -28.49 19.75
N ILE A 122 -7.78 -29.59 20.50
CA ILE A 122 -8.76 -29.96 21.51
C ILE A 122 -8.10 -29.91 22.89
N PRO A 123 -8.73 -29.30 23.90
CA PRO A 123 -8.15 -29.29 25.24
C PRO A 123 -8.05 -30.71 25.84
N ALA A 124 -7.00 -31.01 26.60
CA ALA A 124 -6.76 -32.36 27.15
C ALA A 124 -7.81 -32.76 28.21
N ASN A 125 -8.35 -31.78 28.93
CA ASN A 125 -9.49 -31.91 29.84
C ASN A 125 -10.83 -31.81 29.11
N TYR A 126 -10.85 -31.97 27.79
CA TYR A 126 -12.09 -32.04 27.03
C TYR A 126 -12.81 -33.33 27.39
N HIS A 127 -13.93 -33.20 28.11
CA HIS A 127 -14.76 -34.32 28.54
C HIS A 127 -15.84 -34.70 27.52
N GLY A 128 -15.75 -34.16 26.30
CA GLY A 128 -16.22 -34.88 25.12
C GLY A 128 -17.72 -35.09 25.03
N GLY A 129 -18.49 -34.00 25.02
CA GLY A 129 -19.85 -34.06 24.48
C GLY A 129 -19.87 -34.40 22.98
N ASN A 130 -21.06 -34.38 22.36
CA ASN A 130 -21.22 -34.54 20.91
C ASN A 130 -20.75 -33.31 20.10
N THR A 131 -20.02 -32.37 20.70
CA THR A 131 -19.58 -31.12 20.05
C THR A 131 -18.68 -31.40 18.85
N MET A 132 -17.71 -32.31 18.95
CA MET A 132 -16.89 -32.71 17.80
C MET A 132 -17.70 -33.42 16.71
N ALA A 133 -18.74 -34.16 17.06
CA ALA A 133 -19.66 -34.74 16.08
C ALA A 133 -20.48 -33.65 15.37
N GLY A 134 -20.95 -32.65 16.12
CA GLY A 134 -21.62 -31.47 15.58
C GLY A 134 -20.71 -30.64 14.66
N ILE A 135 -19.44 -30.46 15.03
CA ILE A 135 -18.45 -29.77 14.19
C ILE A 135 -18.28 -30.52 12.87
N ARG A 136 -18.13 -31.84 12.91
CA ARG A 136 -18.01 -32.66 11.69
C ARG A 136 -19.26 -32.56 10.81
N ALA A 137 -20.46 -32.58 11.42
CA ALA A 137 -21.71 -32.41 10.69
C ALA A 137 -21.81 -31.02 10.03
N ALA A 138 -21.52 -29.95 10.76
CA ALA A 138 -21.54 -28.59 10.23
C ALA A 138 -20.52 -28.38 9.10
N LEU A 139 -19.31 -28.97 9.22
CA LEU A 139 -18.33 -28.94 8.14
C LEU A 139 -18.78 -29.75 6.91
N ALA A 140 -19.45 -30.89 7.12
CA ALA A 140 -20.03 -31.67 6.04
C ALA A 140 -21.15 -30.90 5.32
N ASP A 141 -21.99 -30.17 6.06
CA ASP A 141 -23.02 -29.27 5.51
C ASP A 141 -22.42 -28.13 4.68
N ALA A 142 -21.21 -27.69 5.02
CA ALA A 142 -20.43 -26.74 4.22
C ALA A 142 -19.76 -27.36 2.98
N GLY A 143 -19.89 -28.68 2.78
CA GLY A 143 -19.29 -29.42 1.68
C GLY A 143 -17.82 -29.80 1.90
N VAL A 144 -17.29 -29.64 3.12
CA VAL A 144 -15.90 -29.96 3.44
C VAL A 144 -15.73 -31.48 3.53
N ARG A 145 -14.87 -32.02 2.66
CA ARG A 145 -14.51 -33.46 2.64
C ARG A 145 -13.09 -33.74 3.11
N ALA A 146 -12.34 -32.70 3.47
CA ALA A 146 -10.95 -32.85 3.90
C ALA A 146 -10.86 -33.55 5.26
N PRO A 147 -9.79 -34.34 5.51
CA PRO A 147 -9.57 -34.93 6.81
C PRO A 147 -9.29 -33.83 7.85
N ILE A 148 -9.81 -34.05 9.06
CA ILE A 148 -9.55 -33.19 10.22
C ILE A 148 -8.42 -33.83 11.03
N GLN A 149 -7.28 -33.14 11.14
CA GLN A 149 -6.18 -33.54 12.02
C GLN A 149 -6.42 -33.00 13.42
N THR A 150 -6.52 -33.90 14.38
CA THR A 150 -6.78 -33.55 15.77
C THR A 150 -5.50 -33.59 16.60
N THR A 151 -5.28 -32.53 17.38
CA THR A 151 -4.16 -32.44 18.33
C THR A 151 -4.72 -32.07 19.70
N SER A 152 -4.21 -32.68 20.77
CA SER A 152 -4.56 -32.28 22.13
C SER A 152 -3.63 -31.18 22.66
N TYR A 153 -4.16 -30.29 23.49
CA TYR A 153 -3.35 -29.27 24.18
C TYR A 153 -3.74 -29.15 25.65
N ASN A 154 -2.79 -28.82 26.52
CA ASN A 154 -3.09 -28.57 27.93
C ASN A 154 -3.67 -27.16 28.09
N ALA A 155 -4.94 -27.08 28.47
CA ALA A 155 -5.57 -25.80 28.77
C ALA A 155 -5.07 -25.26 30.11
N ASP A 156 -4.81 -23.94 30.15
CA ASP A 156 -4.45 -23.23 31.37
C ASP A 156 -5.72 -22.95 32.19
N PRO A 157 -5.90 -23.53 33.39
CA PRO A 157 -7.08 -23.31 34.22
C PRO A 157 -7.28 -21.83 34.62
N GLY A 158 -6.20 -21.04 34.62
CA GLY A 158 -6.23 -19.61 34.95
C GLY A 158 -6.78 -18.71 33.83
N ARG A 159 -6.93 -19.24 32.60
CA ARG A 159 -7.40 -18.47 31.43
C ARG A 159 -8.90 -18.61 31.14
N GLY A 160 -9.63 -19.34 31.98
CA GLY A 160 -11.06 -19.57 31.82
C GLY A 160 -11.41 -20.76 30.93
N ALA A 161 -12.53 -20.68 30.21
CA ALA A 161 -13.05 -21.77 29.39
C ALA A 161 -12.09 -22.13 28.24
N ALA A 162 -11.81 -23.42 28.08
CA ALA A 162 -10.92 -23.93 27.05
C ALA A 162 -11.70 -24.27 25.76
N PRO A 163 -11.48 -23.56 24.64
CA PRO A 163 -12.20 -23.81 23.39
C PRO A 163 -11.59 -24.95 22.57
N ILE A 164 -12.40 -25.58 21.73
CA ILE A 164 -11.90 -26.34 20.57
C ILE A 164 -11.52 -25.32 19.50
N ARG A 165 -10.25 -25.29 19.08
CA ARG A 165 -9.76 -24.38 18.04
C ARG A 165 -9.67 -25.11 16.71
N LEU A 166 -10.48 -24.70 15.74
CA LEU A 166 -10.32 -25.13 14.36
C LEU A 166 -9.38 -24.17 13.65
N SER A 167 -8.48 -24.67 12.81
CA SER A 167 -7.60 -23.83 12.01
C SER A 167 -7.25 -24.44 10.65
N PHE A 168 -6.93 -23.58 9.69
CA PHE A 168 -6.33 -23.96 8.41
C PHE A 168 -5.41 -22.86 7.89
N VAL A 169 -4.55 -23.23 6.96
CA VAL A 169 -3.67 -22.31 6.25
C VAL A 169 -4.36 -21.84 4.97
N ARG A 170 -4.28 -20.55 4.68
CA ARG A 170 -4.69 -19.96 3.40
C ARG A 170 -3.61 -19.02 2.88
N LEU A 171 -3.69 -18.70 1.59
CA LEU A 171 -2.94 -17.56 1.06
C LEU A 171 -3.65 -16.26 1.41
N GLN A 172 -2.88 -15.21 1.63
CA GLN A 172 -3.37 -13.87 1.87
C GLN A 172 -2.43 -12.86 1.20
N ALA A 173 -3.01 -11.82 0.60
CA ALA A 173 -2.27 -10.65 0.15
C ALA A 173 -2.01 -9.73 1.33
N LYS A 174 -0.75 -9.31 1.52
CA LYS A 174 -0.37 -8.34 2.55
C LYS A 174 0.73 -7.43 2.05
N ILE A 175 0.82 -6.24 2.64
CA ILE A 175 1.98 -5.38 2.43
C ILE A 175 3.15 -5.91 3.26
N ASP A 176 4.35 -5.86 2.69
CA ASP A 176 5.59 -6.26 3.36
C ASP A 176 6.28 -5.11 4.12
N SER A 177 6.07 -3.87 3.67
CA SER A 177 6.60 -2.67 4.31
C SER A 177 5.79 -2.22 5.53
N GLN A 178 6.43 -1.51 6.46
CA GLN A 178 5.78 -0.86 7.59
C GLN A 178 4.97 0.38 7.15
N CYS A 179 3.67 0.43 7.49
CA CYS A 179 2.84 1.64 7.36
C CYS A 179 3.04 2.60 8.54
N GLY A 180 2.65 3.88 8.37
CA GLY A 180 2.66 4.89 9.44
C GLY A 180 3.97 5.66 9.54
N LEU A 181 4.81 5.60 8.50
CA LEU A 181 6.07 6.33 8.42
C LEU A 181 5.83 7.68 7.73
N TRP A 182 6.23 8.78 8.38
CA TRP A 182 6.07 10.14 7.86
C TRP A 182 7.43 10.80 7.56
N PRO A 183 8.19 10.33 6.55
CA PRO A 183 9.51 10.87 6.24
C PRO A 183 9.46 12.29 5.68
N GLN A 184 8.32 12.71 5.13
CA GLN A 184 8.06 14.09 4.74
C GLN A 184 6.80 14.61 5.42
N ASP A 185 6.82 15.89 5.77
CA ASP A 185 5.67 16.61 6.30
C ASP A 185 4.62 16.84 5.20
N MET A 186 3.35 16.60 5.51
CA MET A 186 2.22 16.87 4.61
C MET A 186 1.86 18.36 4.57
N GLY A 187 2.23 19.13 5.60
CA GLY A 187 1.84 20.53 5.80
C GLY A 187 2.48 21.55 4.84
N GLY A 188 3.36 21.10 3.95
CA GLY A 188 3.68 21.73 2.67
C GLY A 188 3.83 23.26 2.65
N VAL A 189 4.83 23.81 3.34
CA VAL A 189 5.19 25.24 3.14
C VAL A 189 6.68 25.49 2.92
N GLN A 190 7.57 24.56 3.30
CA GLN A 190 9.01 24.88 3.39
C GLN A 190 9.94 24.12 2.43
N LYS A 191 9.44 23.15 1.64
CA LYS A 191 10.29 22.29 0.79
C LYS A 191 9.73 22.15 -0.62
N ALA A 192 10.57 22.36 -1.63
CA ALA A 192 10.21 22.26 -3.05
C ALA A 192 9.66 20.86 -3.44
N GLU A 193 10.04 19.85 -2.67
CA GLU A 193 9.63 18.45 -2.79
C GLU A 193 8.12 18.26 -2.56
N SER A 194 7.49 19.14 -1.78
CA SER A 194 6.04 19.13 -1.55
C SER A 194 5.23 19.76 -2.68
N TRP A 195 5.89 20.41 -3.65
CA TRP A 195 5.23 21.10 -4.78
C TRP A 195 5.05 20.18 -6.00
N HIS A 196 5.44 18.92 -5.88
CA HIS A 196 5.23 17.91 -6.91
C HIS A 196 3.91 17.17 -6.64
N ASN A 197 3.10 16.96 -7.70
CA ASN A 197 1.85 16.19 -7.62
C ASN A 197 2.14 14.68 -7.47
N ARG A 198 2.56 14.27 -6.28
CA ARG A 198 2.96 12.89 -5.96
C ARG A 198 2.14 12.35 -4.80
N PRO A 199 1.81 11.05 -4.81
CA PRO A 199 1.18 10.44 -3.66
C PRO A 199 2.10 10.50 -2.45
N TYR A 200 1.54 10.90 -1.30
CA TYR A 200 2.23 10.86 -0.02
C TYR A 200 2.61 9.42 0.34
N HIS A 201 3.67 9.25 1.13
CA HIS A 201 4.20 7.95 1.53
C HIS A 201 3.10 7.02 2.12
N ASN A 202 2.39 7.48 3.15
CA ASN A 202 1.37 6.66 3.81
C ASN A 202 0.11 6.42 2.96
N LEU A 203 -0.16 7.28 1.96
CA LEU A 203 -1.27 7.04 1.04
C LEU A 203 -1.04 5.77 0.22
N GLY A 204 0.21 5.53 -0.20
CA GLY A 204 0.60 4.30 -0.87
C GLY A 204 0.33 3.05 0.00
N CYS A 205 0.73 3.10 1.27
CA CYS A 205 0.55 1.99 2.21
C CYS A 205 -0.93 1.74 2.53
N SER A 206 -1.73 2.79 2.77
CA SER A 206 -3.15 2.64 3.05
C SER A 206 -3.90 2.09 1.84
N TYR A 207 -3.61 2.61 0.64
CA TYR A 207 -4.22 2.16 -0.61
C TYR A 207 -3.92 0.68 -0.89
N GLN A 208 -2.65 0.28 -0.83
CA GLN A 208 -2.25 -1.11 -1.06
C GLN A 208 -2.81 -2.05 0.01
N SER A 209 -2.99 -1.58 1.26
CA SER A 209 -3.52 -2.41 2.36
C SER A 209 -5.00 -2.65 2.15
N MET A 210 -5.71 -1.59 1.77
CA MET A 210 -7.13 -1.61 1.45
C MET A 210 -7.41 -2.53 0.25
N LEU A 211 -6.57 -2.46 -0.79
CA LEU A 211 -6.68 -3.33 -1.97
C LEU A 211 -6.38 -4.81 -1.61
N ALA A 212 -5.31 -5.05 -0.85
CA ALA A 212 -4.94 -6.39 -0.39
C ALA A 212 -5.99 -7.03 0.54
N ALA A 213 -6.73 -6.22 1.32
CA ALA A 213 -7.79 -6.70 2.20
C ALA A 213 -9.10 -7.03 1.47
N GLN A 214 -9.40 -6.33 0.37
CA GLN A 214 -10.65 -6.51 -0.39
C GLN A 214 -10.59 -7.59 -1.47
N VAL A 215 -9.38 -8.02 -1.85
CA VAL A 215 -9.19 -9.02 -2.89
C VAL A 215 -9.83 -10.36 -2.48
N ALA A 216 -10.61 -10.95 -3.39
CA ALA A 216 -11.24 -12.24 -3.13
C ALA A 216 -10.22 -13.40 -3.21
N ASP A 217 -9.41 -13.42 -4.28
CA ASP A 217 -8.33 -14.40 -4.47
C ASP A 217 -6.96 -13.69 -4.53
N PRO A 218 -6.08 -13.90 -3.54
CA PRO A 218 -4.75 -13.31 -3.53
C PRO A 218 -3.89 -13.68 -4.75
N ILE A 219 -4.12 -14.83 -5.39
CA ILE A 219 -3.32 -15.29 -6.53
C ILE A 219 -3.47 -14.36 -7.73
N ASP A 220 -4.59 -13.62 -7.82
CA ASP A 220 -4.86 -12.66 -8.89
C ASP A 220 -3.82 -11.53 -8.98
N PHE A 221 -3.03 -11.27 -7.91
CA PHE A 221 -1.90 -10.33 -7.97
C PHE A 221 -0.65 -10.85 -8.68
N VAL A 222 -0.49 -12.17 -8.75
CA VAL A 222 0.70 -12.80 -9.35
C VAL A 222 0.42 -13.25 -10.78
N ARG A 223 -0.81 -13.69 -11.05
CA ARG A 223 -1.21 -14.12 -12.39
C ARG A 223 -2.68 -13.77 -12.64
N PRO A 224 -3.04 -13.40 -13.88
CA PRO A 224 -4.44 -13.32 -14.26
C PRO A 224 -5.07 -14.71 -14.26
N ARG A 225 -6.40 -14.75 -14.13
CA ARG A 225 -7.17 -15.96 -14.36
C ARG A 225 -7.11 -16.33 -15.84
N ALA A 226 -7.23 -17.62 -16.14
CA ALA A 226 -7.33 -18.08 -17.51
C ALA A 226 -8.59 -17.47 -18.16
N GLU A 227 -8.42 -16.78 -19.28
CA GLU A 227 -9.54 -16.25 -20.04
C GLU A 227 -10.29 -17.40 -20.73
N GLY A 228 -11.62 -17.29 -20.77
CA GLY A 228 -12.46 -18.21 -21.54
C GLY A 228 -12.29 -18.01 -23.05
N PRO A 229 -12.78 -18.95 -23.87
CA PRO A 229 -12.79 -18.77 -25.32
C PRO A 229 -13.59 -17.52 -25.71
N VAL A 230 -13.13 -16.82 -26.74
CA VAL A 230 -13.82 -15.65 -27.29
C VAL A 230 -15.18 -16.08 -27.84
N ASP A 231 -16.24 -15.34 -27.48
CA ASP A 231 -17.53 -15.45 -28.16
C ASP A 231 -17.42 -14.85 -29.57
N THR A 232 -17.14 -15.72 -30.54
CA THR A 232 -16.96 -15.33 -31.95
C THR A 232 -18.23 -14.78 -32.57
N VAL A 233 -19.40 -15.26 -32.14
CA VAL A 233 -20.69 -14.84 -32.69
C VAL A 233 -20.99 -13.41 -32.25
N LYS A 234 -20.89 -13.12 -30.95
CA LYS A 234 -21.07 -11.76 -30.43
C LYS A 234 -20.06 -10.81 -31.06
N ARG A 235 -18.78 -11.16 -31.03
CA ARG A 235 -17.71 -10.30 -31.56
C ARG A 235 -17.89 -9.97 -33.04
N THR A 236 -18.28 -10.94 -33.86
CA THR A 236 -18.49 -10.71 -35.29
C THR A 236 -19.70 -9.81 -35.54
N LYS A 237 -20.80 -10.01 -34.81
CA LYS A 237 -22.00 -9.16 -34.89
C LYS A 237 -21.70 -7.71 -34.46
N ASP A 238 -20.97 -7.54 -33.36
CA ASP A 238 -20.60 -6.21 -32.86
C ASP A 238 -19.72 -5.47 -33.89
N ILE A 239 -18.75 -6.17 -34.51
CA ILE A 239 -17.92 -5.61 -35.58
C ILE A 239 -18.76 -5.25 -36.82
N GLU A 240 -19.72 -6.08 -37.21
CA GLU A 240 -20.59 -5.81 -38.35
C GLU A 240 -21.52 -4.61 -38.11
N ALA A 241 -22.06 -4.45 -36.90
CA ALA A 241 -22.85 -3.29 -36.50
C ALA A 241 -22.03 -2.00 -36.59
N LEU A 242 -20.80 -2.00 -36.03
CA LEU A 242 -19.89 -0.86 -36.10
C LEU A 242 -19.55 -0.46 -37.55
N ARG A 243 -19.39 -1.43 -38.46
CA ARG A 243 -19.14 -1.17 -39.88
C ARG A 243 -20.32 -0.55 -40.63
N LYS A 244 -21.53 -0.67 -40.09
CA LYS A 244 -22.78 -0.12 -40.65
C LYS A 244 -23.24 1.13 -39.90
N ASP A 245 -22.36 1.74 -39.10
CA ASP A 245 -22.67 2.88 -38.23
C ASP A 245 -23.84 2.61 -37.25
N ALA A 246 -24.02 1.35 -36.84
CA ALA A 246 -25.02 0.93 -35.87
C ALA A 246 -24.39 0.66 -34.48
N ASP A 247 -25.15 0.96 -33.41
CA ASP A 247 -24.72 0.72 -32.04
C ASP A 247 -24.74 -0.79 -31.69
N PRO A 248 -23.60 -1.42 -31.32
CA PRO A 248 -23.53 -2.82 -30.92
C PRO A 248 -23.99 -3.07 -29.48
N SER A 249 -24.39 -2.04 -28.74
CA SER A 249 -24.82 -2.18 -27.35
C SER A 249 -26.13 -2.96 -27.22
N THR A 250 -26.30 -3.63 -26.07
CA THR A 250 -27.57 -4.32 -25.76
C THR A 250 -28.67 -3.27 -25.59
N ASN A 251 -29.72 -3.33 -26.41
CA ASN A 251 -30.91 -2.51 -26.22
C ASN A 251 -31.71 -3.04 -25.02
N TRP A 252 -31.59 -2.36 -23.88
CA TRP A 252 -32.40 -2.63 -22.71
C TRP A 252 -33.79 -2.05 -22.91
N ARG A 253 -34.81 -2.91 -22.88
CA ARG A 253 -36.19 -2.44 -22.86
C ARG A 253 -36.40 -1.68 -21.56
N LYS A 254 -36.56 -0.35 -21.66
CA LYS A 254 -37.02 0.47 -20.53
C LYS A 254 -38.50 0.19 -20.37
N ASP A 255 -38.87 -0.56 -19.33
CA ASP A 255 -40.24 -0.53 -18.87
C ASP A 255 -40.42 0.84 -18.21
N ASP A 256 -40.98 1.80 -18.97
CA ASP A 256 -41.39 3.11 -18.46
C ASP A 256 -42.58 2.92 -17.49
N ALA A 257 -42.31 2.30 -16.34
CA ALA A 257 -43.24 2.28 -15.22
C ALA A 257 -43.36 3.73 -14.74
N LYS A 258 -44.31 4.46 -15.32
CA LYS A 258 -44.76 5.74 -14.79
C LYS A 258 -45.26 5.48 -13.38
N ILE A 259 -44.43 5.79 -12.38
CA ILE A 259 -44.85 5.87 -11.00
C ILE A 259 -45.92 6.96 -10.97
N LYS A 260 -47.19 6.57 -11.04
CA LYS A 260 -48.28 7.50 -10.78
C LYS A 260 -48.15 7.86 -9.31
N GLU A 261 -47.96 9.16 -9.07
CA GLU A 261 -47.96 9.78 -7.76
C GLU A 261 -49.13 9.24 -6.94
N ALA A 262 -48.84 8.61 -5.80
CA ALA A 262 -49.83 8.33 -4.78
C ALA A 262 -50.19 9.66 -4.10
N GLN A 263 -51.08 10.43 -4.73
CA GLN A 263 -51.87 11.43 -4.05
C GLN A 263 -53.15 10.76 -3.56
N GLN A 264 -53.21 10.49 -2.25
CA GLN A 264 -54.33 10.76 -1.34
C GLN A 264 -54.04 10.17 0.05
#